data_AF-A0A7S8CBV0-F1
#
_entry.id   AF-A0A7S8CBV0-F1
#
_cell.length_a   1.000
_cell.length_b   1.000
_cell.length_c   1.000
_cell.angle_alpha   90.00
_cell.angle_beta   90.00
_cell.angle_gamma   90.00
#
_symmetry.space_group_name_H-M   'P 1'
#
loop_
_entity.id
_entity.type
_entity.pdbx_description
1 polymer ?
#
loop_
_entity_poly.entity_id
_entity_poly.type
_entity_poly.pdbx_seq_one_letter_code
_entity_poly.pdbx_strand_id
1 'polypeptide(L)'
;MDTNELKVIVNMIKNTFESELENEPTILIGADAQNYVDSMEELYLSKGVSLKKQFKCSNGMYLWWFNDNTIILKQNFRVKTLAHELRHAWQFENNEDGEFRFIEGVIEKNPILYYFSSKERDARKFARKVKSRVKGLNIGH
;
A
#
# COMPACT_ATOMS: atom_id res chain seq x y z
N MET A 1 9.07 14.99 5.80
CA MET A 1 9.11 14.76 4.36
C MET A 1 8.23 15.78 3.71
N ASP A 2 8.81 16.68 2.93
CA ASP A 2 8.02 17.61 2.11
C ASP A 2 7.56 16.93 0.80
N THR A 3 6.69 17.61 0.03
CA THR A 3 6.11 17.08 -1.20
C THR A 3 7.15 16.77 -2.27
N ASN A 4 8.28 17.49 -2.33
CA ASN A 4 9.31 17.28 -3.34
C ASN A 4 10.15 16.04 -3.01
N GLU A 5 10.51 15.86 -1.74
CA GLU A 5 11.18 14.66 -1.26
C GLU A 5 10.32 13.41 -1.51
N LEU A 6 9.01 13.49 -1.26
CA LEU A 6 8.08 12.40 -1.55
C LEU A 6 8.05 12.05 -3.04
N LYS A 7 7.95 13.04 -3.93
CA LYS A 7 7.95 12.81 -5.39
C LYS A 7 9.23 12.12 -5.86
N VAL A 8 10.39 12.54 -5.35
CA VAL A 8 11.68 11.89 -5.66
C VAL A 8 11.66 10.43 -5.21
N ILE A 9 11.22 10.15 -3.99
CA ILE A 9 11.13 8.78 -3.45
C ILE A 9 10.16 7.94 -4.29
N VAL A 10 8.98 8.46 -4.63
CA VAL A 10 7.99 7.76 -5.46
C VAL A 10 8.60 7.42 -6.82
N ASN A 11 9.21 8.38 -7.52
CA ASN A 11 9.85 8.14 -8.81
C ASN A 11 10.96 7.09 -8.74
N MET A 12 11.78 7.12 -7.68
CA MET A 12 12.81 6.11 -7.46
C MET A 12 12.23 4.71 -7.25
N ILE A 13 11.10 4.60 -6.55
CA ILE A 13 10.39 3.34 -6.38
C ILE A 13 9.82 2.88 -7.73
N LYS A 14 9.17 3.77 -8.48
CA LYS A 14 8.57 3.48 -9.79
C LYS A 14 9.60 2.96 -10.79
N ASN A 15 10.80 3.54 -10.82
CA ASN A 15 11.95 3.06 -11.62
C ASN A 15 12.45 1.65 -11.24
N THR A 16 11.90 1.03 -10.20
CA THR A 16 12.20 -0.35 -9.81
C THR A 16 11.14 -1.35 -10.29
N PHE A 17 10.00 -0.89 -10.79
CA PHE A 17 9.00 -1.77 -11.41
C PHE A 17 9.46 -2.28 -12.77
N GLU A 18 8.85 -3.39 -13.21
CA GLU A 18 9.12 -4.03 -14.50
C GLU A 18 8.32 -3.35 -15.64
N SER A 19 7.20 -2.71 -15.30
CA SER A 19 6.38 -1.86 -16.15
C SER A 19 5.93 -0.63 -15.36
N GLU A 20 5.56 0.44 -16.06
CA GLU A 20 5.04 1.65 -15.43
C GLU A 20 3.67 1.38 -14.76
N LEU A 21 3.36 2.14 -13.70
CA LEU A 21 1.98 2.30 -13.26
C LEU A 21 1.34 3.36 -14.15
N GLU A 22 0.32 2.99 -14.93
CA GLU A 22 -0.44 3.93 -15.77
C GLU A 22 -1.39 4.76 -14.90
N ASN A 23 -1.97 4.14 -13.88
CA ASN A 23 -2.90 4.74 -12.93
C ASN A 23 -2.22 5.03 -11.59
N GLU A 24 -1.64 6.22 -11.46
CA GLU A 24 -0.95 6.61 -10.23
C GLU A 24 -1.92 6.69 -9.04
N PRO A 25 -1.63 5.97 -7.93
CA PRO A 25 -2.47 6.08 -6.74
C PRO A 25 -2.32 7.46 -6.09
N THR A 26 -3.42 7.97 -5.55
CA THR A 26 -3.38 9.13 -4.66
C THR A 26 -2.66 8.74 -3.38
N ILE A 27 -1.62 9.48 -2.98
CA ILE A 27 -0.84 9.20 -1.76
C ILE A 27 -1.17 10.25 -0.70
N LEU A 28 -1.79 9.80 0.40
CA LEU A 28 -2.15 10.63 1.55
C LEU A 28 -1.28 10.27 2.74
N ILE A 29 -0.77 11.27 3.47
CA ILE A 29 0.19 11.07 4.56
C ILE A 29 -0.26 11.85 5.80
N GLY A 30 -0.11 11.23 6.98
CA GLY A 30 -0.25 11.94 8.24
C GLY A 30 -1.65 12.51 8.45
N ALA A 31 -1.74 13.84 8.57
CA ALA A 31 -3.02 14.53 8.79
C ALA A 31 -3.99 14.32 7.62
N ASP A 32 -3.52 14.34 6.37
CA ASP A 32 -4.37 14.13 5.20
C ASP A 32 -4.92 12.70 5.16
N ALA A 33 -4.07 11.72 5.51
CA ALA A 33 -4.50 10.34 5.65
C ALA A 33 -5.53 10.17 6.76
N GLN A 34 -5.34 10.83 7.90
CA GLN A 34 -6.29 10.78 9.02
C GLN A 34 -7.63 11.42 8.65
N ASN A 35 -7.61 12.60 8.01
CA ASN A 35 -8.81 13.28 7.52
C ASN A 35 -9.59 12.40 6.54
N TYR A 36 -8.89 11.75 5.61
CA TYR A 36 -9.50 10.80 4.67
C TYR A 36 -10.14 9.60 5.37
N VAL A 37 -9.43 9.00 6.33
CA VAL A 37 -9.95 7.88 7.12
C VAL A 37 -11.21 8.29 7.88
N ASP A 38 -11.23 9.49 8.46
CA ASP A 38 -12.39 9.99 9.18
C ASP A 38 -13.58 10.30 8.26
N SER A 39 -13.34 10.88 7.08
CA SER A 39 -14.40 11.20 6.13
C SER A 39 -14.98 9.97 5.42
N MET A 40 -14.19 8.92 5.24
CA MET A 40 -14.59 7.71 4.50
C MET A 40 -15.06 6.56 5.38
N GLU A 41 -14.93 6.67 6.72
CA GLU A 41 -15.26 5.57 7.64
C GLU A 41 -16.69 5.07 7.46
N GLU A 42 -17.69 5.96 7.36
CA GLU A 42 -19.09 5.54 7.20
C GLU A 42 -19.31 4.75 5.90
N LEU A 43 -18.69 5.19 4.80
CA LEU A 43 -18.78 4.51 3.51
C LEU A 43 -18.17 3.10 3.61
N TYR A 44 -16.99 2.96 4.19
CA TYR A 44 -16.33 1.65 4.33
C TYR A 44 -17.06 0.74 5.33
N LEU A 45 -17.57 1.31 6.43
CA LEU A 45 -18.34 0.57 7.43
C LEU A 45 -19.63 0.00 6.85
N SER A 46 -20.34 0.74 5.99
CA SER A 46 -21.53 0.26 5.29
C SER A 46 -21.27 -1.01 4.45
N LYS A 47 -20.01 -1.26 4.12
CA LYS A 47 -19.54 -2.41 3.34
C LYS A 47 -18.78 -3.44 4.20
N GLY A 48 -18.88 -3.34 5.52
CA GLY A 48 -18.32 -4.30 6.48
C GLY A 48 -16.82 -4.16 6.75
N VAL A 49 -16.22 -2.99 6.46
CA VAL A 49 -14.81 -2.69 6.73
C VAL A 49 -14.69 -1.44 7.60
N SER A 50 -14.07 -1.52 8.78
CA SER A 50 -13.70 -0.33 9.54
C SER A 50 -12.33 0.17 9.10
N LEU A 51 -12.30 1.31 8.40
CA LEU A 51 -11.09 1.94 7.91
C LEU A 51 -10.24 2.47 9.07
N LYS A 52 -10.88 3.06 10.10
CA LYS A 52 -10.25 3.49 11.36
C LYS A 52 -9.53 2.34 12.06
N LYS A 53 -10.16 1.16 12.18
CA LYS A 53 -9.54 -0.01 12.80
C LYS A 53 -8.31 -0.47 12.01
N GLN A 54 -8.41 -0.54 10.69
CA GLN A 54 -7.30 -0.96 9.82
C GLN A 54 -6.13 0.04 9.89
N PHE A 55 -6.42 1.34 9.77
CA PHE A 55 -5.41 2.40 9.81
C PHE A 55 -4.67 2.45 11.16
N LYS A 56 -5.38 2.20 12.28
CA LYS A 56 -4.76 2.09 13.60
C LYS A 56 -3.71 0.97 13.64
N CYS A 57 -4.02 -0.18 13.05
CA CYS A 57 -3.21 -1.40 13.11
C CYS A 57 -2.10 -1.50 12.04
N SER A 58 -2.16 -0.70 10.97
CA SER A 58 -1.18 -0.72 9.88
C SER A 58 -0.18 0.44 9.95
N ASN A 59 0.89 0.38 9.16
CA ASN A 59 1.78 1.54 8.94
C ASN A 59 1.51 2.24 7.60
N GLY A 60 0.72 1.61 6.75
CA GLY A 60 0.35 2.00 5.41
C GLY A 60 -0.74 1.06 4.90
N MET A 61 -1.56 1.54 3.96
CA MET A 61 -2.56 0.72 3.29
C MET A 61 -2.79 1.24 1.87
N TYR A 62 -2.77 0.34 0.91
CA TYR A 62 -3.40 0.54 -0.39
C TYR A 62 -4.87 0.14 -0.34
N LEU A 63 -5.76 1.06 -0.71
CA LEU A 63 -7.21 0.93 -0.57
C LEU A 63 -7.91 0.35 -1.81
N TRP A 64 -7.42 -0.75 -2.35
CA TRP A 64 -8.03 -1.42 -3.52
C TRP A 64 -9.53 -1.76 -3.39
N TRP A 65 -10.09 -1.79 -2.18
CA TRP A 65 -11.52 -2.01 -2.00
C TRP A 65 -12.32 -0.91 -2.70
N PHE A 66 -13.27 -1.32 -3.54
CA PHE A 66 -14.19 -0.41 -4.23
C PHE A 66 -13.53 0.49 -5.29
N ASN A 67 -12.44 0.02 -5.91
CA ASN A 67 -11.68 0.75 -6.94
C ASN A 67 -11.11 2.08 -6.45
N ASP A 68 -10.87 2.22 -5.14
CA ASP A 68 -10.23 3.39 -4.58
C ASP A 68 -8.71 3.28 -4.77
N ASN A 69 -8.18 4.00 -5.76
CA ASN A 69 -6.75 4.01 -6.08
C ASN A 69 -5.99 4.93 -5.11
N THR A 70 -6.06 4.65 -3.81
CA THR A 70 -5.50 5.51 -2.75
C THR A 70 -4.58 4.72 -1.84
N ILE A 71 -3.40 5.29 -1.57
CA ILE A 71 -2.45 4.84 -0.55
C ILE A 71 -2.52 5.80 0.64
N ILE A 72 -2.83 5.27 1.81
CA ILE A 72 -2.80 6.03 3.08
C ILE A 72 -1.59 5.61 3.92
N LEU A 73 -0.84 6.59 4.43
CA LEU A 73 0.40 6.38 5.20
C LEU A 73 0.38 7.20 6.49
N LYS A 74 0.97 6.64 7.56
CA LYS A 74 1.22 7.39 8.80
C LYS A 74 2.32 8.43 8.58
N GLN A 75 2.31 9.52 9.36
CA GLN A 75 3.29 10.63 9.25
C GLN A 75 4.75 10.15 9.21
N ASN A 76 5.10 9.16 10.03
CA ASN A 76 6.47 8.63 10.16
C ASN A 76 6.63 7.28 9.45
N PHE A 77 5.97 7.11 8.30
CA PHE A 77 6.11 5.89 7.52
C PHE A 77 7.56 5.69 7.08
N ARG A 78 7.94 4.43 6.87
CA ARG A 78 9.25 4.08 6.33
C ARG A 78 9.13 3.98 4.81
N VAL A 79 10.15 4.36 4.04
CA VAL A 79 10.16 4.18 2.57
C VAL A 79 9.79 2.76 2.13
N LYS A 80 10.20 1.74 2.90
CA LYS A 80 9.81 0.34 2.65
C LYS A 80 8.29 0.11 2.68
N THR A 81 7.55 0.87 3.48
CA THR A 81 6.09 0.81 3.59
C THR A 81 5.46 1.41 2.35
N LEU A 82 5.88 2.60 1.93
CA LEU A 82 5.42 3.19 0.67
C LEU A 82 5.73 2.28 -0.54
N ALA A 83 6.93 1.70 -0.59
CA ALA A 83 7.29 0.77 -1.65
C ALA A 83 6.44 -0.52 -1.65
N HIS A 84 6.00 -0.96 -0.47
CA HIS A 84 5.11 -2.09 -0.32
C HIS A 84 3.70 -1.77 -0.84
N GLU A 85 3.12 -0.64 -0.44
CA GLU A 85 1.79 -0.23 -0.92
C GLU A 85 1.78 0.11 -2.41
N LEU A 86 2.84 0.76 -2.94
CA LEU A 86 2.97 1.00 -4.38
C LEU A 86 3.06 -0.29 -5.19
N ARG A 87 3.68 -1.35 -4.63
CA ARG A 87 3.70 -2.66 -5.28
C ARG A 87 2.31 -3.28 -5.31
N HIS A 88 1.49 -3.08 -4.28
CA HIS A 88 0.09 -3.51 -4.32
C HIS A 88 -0.73 -2.77 -5.38
N ALA A 89 -0.52 -1.47 -5.55
CA ALA A 89 -1.14 -0.70 -6.63
C ALA A 89 -0.76 -1.27 -8.01
N TRP A 90 0.54 -1.53 -8.23
CA TRP A 90 1.02 -2.11 -9.49
C TRP A 90 0.45 -3.51 -9.75
N GLN A 91 0.38 -4.36 -8.71
CA GLN A 91 -0.21 -5.70 -8.81
C GLN A 91 -1.69 -5.65 -9.18
N PHE A 92 -2.43 -4.68 -8.62
CA PHE A 92 -3.85 -4.48 -8.91
C PHE A 92 -4.08 -4.02 -10.36
N GLU A 93 -3.30 -3.05 -10.83
CA GLU A 93 -3.40 -2.52 -12.19
C GLU A 93 -3.07 -3.56 -13.27
N ASN A 94 -2.03 -4.37 -13.05
CA ASN A 94 -1.58 -5.35 -14.05
C ASN A 94 -2.41 -6.64 -14.05
N ASN A 95 -3.55 -6.66 -13.33
CA ASN A 95 -4.32 -7.87 -13.06
C ASN A 95 -3.41 -9.03 -12.65
N GLU A 96 -2.39 -8.75 -11.83
CA GLU A 96 -1.69 -9.80 -11.09
C GLU A 96 -2.58 -10.30 -9.95
N ASP A 97 -3.84 -10.54 -10.29
CA ASP A 97 -4.75 -11.45 -9.63
C ASP A 97 -4.24 -12.87 -9.86
N GLY A 98 -3.11 -13.17 -9.22
CA GLY A 98 -3.18 -14.32 -8.33
C GLY A 98 -4.36 -14.03 -7.42
N GLU A 99 -5.53 -14.57 -7.76
CA GLU A 99 -6.75 -14.49 -6.97
C GLU A 99 -6.33 -14.51 -5.50
N PHE A 100 -6.93 -13.67 -4.67
CA PHE A 100 -7.05 -14.08 -3.28
C PHE A 100 -7.68 -15.47 -3.36
N ARG A 101 -6.87 -16.55 -3.35
CA ARG A 101 -7.40 -17.91 -3.35
C ARG A 101 -8.02 -18.05 -1.98
N PHE A 102 -9.23 -17.52 -1.86
CA PHE A 102 -10.21 -17.97 -0.92
C PHE A 102 -10.36 -19.44 -1.27
N ILE A 103 -9.73 -20.31 -0.48
CA ILE A 103 -10.00 -21.74 -0.58
C ILE A 103 -11.52 -21.86 -0.49
N GLU A 104 -12.12 -22.45 -1.52
CA GLU A 104 -13.57 -22.55 -1.70
C GLU A 104 -14.24 -22.88 -0.36
N GLY A 105 -15.17 -22.02 0.08
CA GLY A 105 -16.06 -22.29 1.20
C GLY A 105 -15.69 -21.71 2.56
N VAL A 106 -14.57 -21.00 2.73
CA VAL A 106 -14.24 -20.38 4.03
C VAL A 106 -14.04 -18.87 3.90
N ILE A 107 -15.11 -18.10 4.12
CA ILE A 107 -15.03 -16.67 4.47
C ILE A 107 -14.61 -16.58 5.94
N GLU A 108 -13.43 -17.09 6.28
CA GLU A 108 -12.69 -16.55 7.40
C GLU A 108 -11.53 -15.79 6.79
N LYS A 109 -11.56 -14.47 6.92
CA LYS A 109 -10.39 -13.61 6.74
C LYS A 109 -9.37 -14.02 7.81
N ASN A 110 -8.72 -15.17 7.65
CA ASN A 110 -7.65 -15.58 8.53
C ASN A 110 -6.47 -14.63 8.23
N PRO A 111 -6.14 -13.69 9.12
CA PRO A 111 -5.10 -12.69 8.85
C PRO A 111 -3.74 -13.34 8.59
N ILE A 112 -3.55 -14.56 9.11
CA ILE A 112 -2.38 -15.40 8.90
C ILE A 112 -2.27 -15.80 7.42
N LEU A 113 -3.38 -16.22 6.77
CA LEU A 113 -3.37 -16.60 5.36
C LEU A 113 -3.11 -15.40 4.43
N TYR A 114 -3.63 -14.21 4.77
CA TYR A 114 -3.32 -12.96 4.04
C TYR A 114 -1.82 -12.61 4.13
N TYR A 115 -1.22 -12.76 5.33
CA TYR A 115 0.21 -12.54 5.58
C TYR A 115 1.12 -13.48 4.76
N PHE A 116 0.59 -14.63 4.34
CA PHE A 116 1.30 -15.65 3.53
C PHE A 116 0.88 -15.69 2.07
N SER A 117 0.00 -14.78 1.62
CA SER A 117 -0.37 -14.71 0.21
C SER A 117 0.86 -14.45 -0.67
N SER A 118 0.85 -14.98 -1.90
CA SER A 118 1.90 -14.73 -2.89
C SER A 118 2.07 -13.24 -3.15
N LYS A 119 0.97 -12.49 -3.24
CA LYS A 119 0.91 -11.02 -3.38
C LYS A 119 1.65 -10.30 -2.26
N GLU A 120 1.32 -10.61 -1.01
CA GLU A 120 1.95 -10.01 0.16
C GLU A 120 3.45 -10.36 0.27
N ARG A 121 3.81 -11.60 -0.07
CA ARG A 121 5.21 -12.03 -0.12
C ARG A 121 6.00 -11.30 -1.21
N ASP A 122 5.41 -11.11 -2.39
CA ASP A 122 6.00 -10.35 -3.48
C ASP A 122 6.18 -8.88 -3.11
N ALA A 123 5.12 -8.22 -2.59
CA ALA A 123 5.18 -6.84 -2.13
C ALA A 123 6.26 -6.63 -1.07
N ARG A 124 6.44 -7.57 -0.13
CA ARG A 124 7.54 -7.54 0.84
C ARG A 124 8.90 -7.74 0.21
N LYS A 125 9.04 -8.63 -0.78
CA LYS A 125 10.30 -8.87 -1.49
C LYS A 125 10.72 -7.62 -2.27
N PHE A 126 9.77 -7.02 -2.98
CA PHE A 126 9.95 -5.75 -3.69
C PHE A 126 10.38 -4.64 -2.74
N ALA A 127 9.64 -4.42 -1.64
CA ALA A 127 9.96 -3.40 -0.65
C ALA A 127 11.36 -3.57 -0.03
N ARG A 128 11.82 -4.82 0.18
CA ARG A 128 13.19 -5.09 0.64
C ARG A 128 14.24 -4.70 -0.42
N LYS A 129 14.01 -5.02 -1.70
CA LYS A 129 14.90 -4.65 -2.81
C LYS A 129 15.03 -3.13 -2.93
N VAL A 130 13.90 -2.41 -2.87
CA VAL A 130 13.87 -0.95 -2.87
C VAL A 130 14.66 -0.39 -1.68
N LYS A 131 14.40 -0.88 -0.46
CA LYS A 131 15.12 -0.41 0.74
C LYS A 131 16.64 -0.51 0.57
N SER A 132 17.14 -1.60 -0.02
CA SER A 132 18.57 -1.76 -0.29
C SER A 132 19.10 -0.76 -1.33
N ARG A 133 18.34 -0.45 -2.38
CA ARG A 133 18.69 0.57 -3.38
C ARG A 133 18.71 1.98 -2.79
N VAL A 134 17.69 2.35 -2.01
CA VAL A 134 17.58 3.68 -1.39
C VAL A 134 18.67 3.90 -0.34
N LYS A 135 19.03 2.87 0.44
CA LYS A 135 20.17 2.94 1.37
C LYS A 135 21.51 3.20 0.68
N GLY A 136 21.68 2.77 -0.57
CA GLY A 136 22.88 3.06 -1.36
C GLY A 136 22.95 4.50 -1.87
N LEU A 137 21.88 5.29 -1.72
CA LEU A 137 21.73 6.62 -2.30
C LEU A 137 21.84 7.77 -1.28
N ASN A 138 22.22 7.49 -0.02
CA ASN A 138 22.42 8.51 1.03
C ASN A 138 21.28 9.54 1.17
N ILE A 139 20.04 9.12 0.99
CA ILE A 139 18.88 9.98 1.26
C ILE A 139 18.62 9.92 2.77
N GLY A 140 18.82 11.06 3.42
CA GLY A 140 19.07 11.24 4.85
C GLY A 140 18.05 10.63 5.81
N HIS A 141 18.57 10.34 7.00
CA HIS A 141 17.82 9.97 8.20
C HIS A 141 16.92 11.10 8.72
#